data_AF-A0AA40TV95-F1
#
_entry.id   AF-A0AA40TV95-F1
#
_cell.length_a   1.000
_cell.length_b   1.000
_cell.length_c   1.000
_cell.angle_alpha   90.00
_cell.angle_beta   90.00
_cell.angle_gamma   90.00
#
_symmetry.space_group_name_H-M   'P 1'
#
loop_
_entity.id
_entity.type
_entity.pdbx_description
1 polymer ?
#
loop_
_entity_poly.entity_id
_entity_poly.type
_entity_poly.pdbx_seq_one_letter_code
_entity_poly.pdbx_strand_id
1 'polypeptide(L)' 'MYGAPETFLIDRQGIIRYKHVGVIDEAVWREKLAARYQQLVDEAQP' A
#
# COMPACT_ATOMS: atom_id res chain seq x y z
N MET A 1 -6.11 -2.23 -23.79
CA MET A 1 -6.34 -1.43 -22.58
C MET A 1 -4.96 -1.17 -21.98
N TYR A 2 -4.47 0.08 -21.96
CA TYR A 2 -3.24 0.38 -21.22
C TYR A 2 -3.62 0.32 -19.73
N GLY A 3 -3.15 -0.72 -19.04
CA GLY A 3 -3.46 -0.88 -17.62
C GLY A 3 -2.97 0.33 -16.84
N ALA A 4 -3.78 0.83 -15.92
CA ALA A 4 -3.30 1.79 -14.93
C ALA A 4 -2.16 1.15 -14.13
N PRO A 5 -1.18 1.92 -13.63
CA PRO A 5 -0.17 1.37 -12.75
C PRO A 5 -0.82 0.73 -11.51
N GLU A 6 -0.20 -0.33 -10.99
CA GLU A 6 -0.69 -1.06 -9.82
C GLU A 6 0.38 -1.02 -8.72
N THR A 7 -0.04 -0.84 -7.47
CA THR A 7 0.84 -0.83 -6.31
C THR A 7 0.29 -1.75 -5.23
N PHE A 8 1.16 -2.54 -4.61
CA PHE A 8 0.79 -3.49 -3.57
C PHE A 8 1.48 -3.14 -2.27
N LEU A 9 0.72 -3.20 -1.17
CA LEU A 9 1.30 -3.22 0.18
C LEU A 9 1.43 -4.68 0.60
N ILE A 10 2.65 -5.08 0.96
CA ILE A 10 3.02 -6.45 1.31
C ILE A 10 3.61 -6.42 2.71
N ASP A 11 3.18 -7.33 3.57
CA ASP A 11 3.69 -7.44 4.94
C ASP A 11 5.04 -8.15 5.02
N ARG A 12 5.59 -8.25 6.24
CA ARG A 12 6.88 -8.91 6.51
C ARG A 12 6.89 -10.41 6.22
N GLN A 13 5.72 -11.05 6.13
CA GLN A 13 5.58 -12.47 5.78
C GLN A 13 5.43 -12.68 4.26
N GLY A 14 5.42 -11.60 3.47
CA GLY A 14 5.27 -11.65 2.02
C GLY A 14 3.81 -11.74 1.56
N ILE A 15 2.83 -11.50 2.45
CA ILE A 15 1.41 -11.53 2.11
C ILE A 15 0.95 -10.16 1.63
N ILE A 16 0.23 -10.13 0.50
CA ILE A 16 -0.40 -8.92 -0.01
C ILE A 16 -1.54 -8.52 0.93
N ARG A 17 -1.45 -7.33 1.51
CA ARG A 17 -2.47 -6.77 2.41
C ARG A 17 -3.38 -5.78 1.72
N TYR A 18 -2.90 -5.15 0.63
CA TYR A 18 -3.68 -4.18 -0.12
C TYR A 18 -3.17 -4.03 -1.56
N LYS A 19 -4.08 -3.71 -2.48
CA LYS A 19 -3.79 -3.36 -3.89
C LYS A 19 -4.41 -1.99 -4.20
N HIS A 20 -3.61 -1.10 -4.77
CA HIS A 20 -4.04 0.15 -5.38
C HIS A 20 -3.92 0.07 -6.90
N VAL A 21 -4.92 0.58 -7.61
CA VAL A 21 -4.92 0.69 -9.07
C VAL A 21 -5.06 2.17 -9.42
N GLY A 22 -4.08 2.72 -10.12
CA GLY A 22 -3.98 4.14 -10.41
C GLY A 22 -2.64 4.75 -10.00
N VAL A 23 -2.41 5.97 -10.49
CA VAL A 23 -1.24 6.77 -10.10
C VAL A 23 -1.35 7.15 -8.64
N ILE A 24 -0.24 7.07 -7.92
CA ILE A 24 -0.13 7.53 -6.54
C ILE A 24 0.45 8.94 -6.55
N ASP A 25 -0.33 9.91 -6.10
CA ASP A 25 0.11 11.25 -5.72
C ASP A 25 0.08 11.40 -4.17
N GLU A 26 0.37 12.61 -3.68
CA GLU A 26 0.41 12.89 -2.24
C GLU A 26 -0.96 12.72 -1.57
N ALA A 27 -2.06 13.07 -2.26
CA ALA A 27 -3.41 12.92 -1.72
C ALA A 27 -3.77 11.43 -1.59
N VAL A 28 -3.51 10.64 -2.64
CA VAL A 28 -3.68 9.18 -2.63
C VAL A 28 -2.84 8.54 -1.52
N TRP A 29 -1.59 8.97 -1.35
CA TRP A 29 -0.76 8.47 -0.27
C TRP A 29 -1.39 8.76 1.10
N ARG A 30 -1.68 10.03 1.41
CA ARG A 30 -2.21 10.45 2.71
C ARG A 30 -3.56 9.82 3.05
N GLU A 31 -4.45 9.71 2.06
CA GLU A 31 -5.83 9.25 2.29
C GLU A 31 -5.98 7.73 2.21
N LYS A 32 -5.17 7.04 1.40
CA LYS A 32 -5.40 5.63 1.07
C LYS A 32 -4.29 4.71 1.55
N LEU A 33 -3.04 5.14 1.57
CA LEU A 33 -1.89 4.23 1.73
C LEU A 33 -1.17 4.41 3.06
N ALA A 34 -0.97 5.65 3.52
CA ALA A 34 -0.12 5.98 4.67
C ALA A 34 -0.53 5.21 5.93
N ALA A 35 -1.82 5.24 6.29
CA ALA A 35 -2.32 4.54 7.48
C ALA A 35 -2.15 3.02 7.38
N ARG A 36 -2.39 2.43 6.19
CA ARG A 36 -2.22 0.99 5.96
C ARG A 36 -0.76 0.58 6.03
N TYR A 37 0.12 1.38 5.45
CA TYR A 37 1.57 1.16 5.53
C TYR A 37 2.03 1.21 7.00
N GLN A 38 1.58 2.20 7.77
CA GLN A 38 1.92 2.29 9.18
C GLN A 38 1.49 1.05 9.97
N GLN A 39 0.30 0.51 9.71
CA GLN A 39 -0.14 -0.76 10.31
C GLN A 39 0.84 -1.91 10.03
N LEU A 40 1.38 -2.01 8.80
CA LEU A 40 2.37 -3.05 8.48
C LEU A 40 3.70 -2.84 9.19
N VAL A 41 4.09 -1.57 9.40
CA VAL A 41 5.29 -1.23 10.17
C VAL A 41 5.11 -1.62 11.63
N ASP A 42 3.96 -1.29 12.22
CA ASP A 42 3.64 -1.59 13.61
C ASP A 42 3.54 -3.11 13.84
N GLU A 43 2.90 -3.86 12.92
CA GLU A 43 2.85 -5.33 12.94
C GLU A 43 4.23 -6.00 12.84
N ALA A 44 5.20 -5.33 12.22
CA ALA A 44 6.57 -5.84 12.06
C ALA A 44 7.47 -5.55 13.27
N GLN A 45 7.03 -4.69 14.20
CA GLN A 45 7.76 -4.44 15.44
C GLN A 45 7.55 -5.64 16.41
N PRO A 46 8.64 -6.10 17.08
CA PRO A 46 8.58 -7.24 17.99
C PRO A 46 7.82 -6.97 19.29
#